data_AF-A0A497SA65-F1
#
_entry.id   AF-A0A497SA65-F1
#
_cell.length_a   1.000
_cell.length_b   1.000
_cell.length_c   1.000
_cell.angle_alpha   90.00
_cell.angle_beta   90.00
_cell.angle_gamma   90.00
#
_symmetry.space_group_name_H-M   'P 1'
#
loop_
_entity.id
_entity.type
_entity.pdbx_description
1 polymer ?
#
loop_
_entity_poly.entity_id
_entity_poly.type
_entity_poly.pdbx_seq_one_letter_code
_entity_poly.pdbx_strand_id
1 'polypeptide(L)'
;FSLKQEGFCGDGVCGDGEDASSCTVDCSCNNGDSRPCSANHYGRCALGNETCINGEWSGCSAPITETCNQVDDDCDGIIDNVNGGDSVEATQCACYGGERPESRETFDGIDNDCNGEVDDGCVCEEGETEECGSNIGECQPGTRTCTNCQWGGCQGTVGPFDEVCGNGKDDDCDGQTDEADCLLETNETCAYGAIPSTGCKCGASTYASGYCCGGVYSMEPCPGFPWWIIVVIGVAVLAVGVVFWFMQKKKVQENSWEELEKKYTPSEMLVFLETL
;
A
#
# COMPACT_ATOMS: atom_id res chain seq x y z
N PHE A 1 35.35 -48.72 0.37
CA PHE A 1 35.28 -50.17 0.57
C PHE A 1 33.93 -50.46 1.20
N SER A 2 32.89 -50.65 0.38
CA SER A 2 31.62 -51.16 0.88
C SER A 2 31.76 -52.67 0.95
N LEU A 3 31.81 -53.22 2.15
CA LEU A 3 31.74 -54.66 2.35
C LEU A 3 30.29 -55.03 2.03
N LYS A 4 30.04 -55.67 0.87
CA LYS A 4 28.80 -56.44 0.70
C LYS A 4 28.79 -57.45 1.84
N GLN A 5 27.90 -57.26 2.80
CA GLN A 5 27.66 -58.22 3.86
C GLN A 5 27.09 -59.46 3.16
N GLU A 6 27.92 -60.49 2.99
CA GLU A 6 27.43 -61.77 2.48
C GLU A 6 26.40 -62.28 3.51
N GLY A 7 25.18 -62.57 3.05
CA GLY A 7 24.06 -63.01 3.91
C GLY A 7 24.52 -64.11 4.85
N PHE A 8 24.42 -63.85 6.15
CA PHE A 8 24.86 -64.75 7.19
C PHE A 8 23.64 -65.29 7.93
N CYS A 9 23.31 -66.55 7.67
CA CYS A 9 22.27 -67.23 8.43
C CYS A 9 22.63 -67.36 9.91
N GLY A 10 21.71 -66.93 10.78
CA GLY A 10 21.75 -67.01 12.23
C GLY A 10 21.75 -65.64 12.92
N ASP A 11 21.52 -64.55 12.19
CA ASP A 11 21.42 -63.19 12.75
C ASP A 11 19.99 -62.81 13.17
N GLY A 12 19.01 -63.68 12.91
CA GLY A 12 17.60 -63.49 13.25
C GLY A 12 16.83 -62.61 12.27
N VAL A 13 17.41 -62.23 11.13
CA VAL A 13 16.75 -61.49 10.04
C VAL A 13 16.78 -62.34 8.77
N CYS A 14 15.70 -62.34 8.01
CA CYS A 14 15.68 -62.94 6.67
C CYS A 14 15.82 -61.79 5.67
N GLY A 15 17.01 -61.64 5.07
CA GLY A 15 17.35 -60.52 4.19
C GLY A 15 17.16 -60.79 2.70
N ASP A 16 17.51 -59.80 1.87
CA ASP A 16 17.40 -59.91 0.41
C ASP A 16 18.38 -60.96 -0.14
N GLY A 17 17.82 -61.97 -0.82
CA GLY A 17 18.56 -63.12 -1.35
C GLY A 17 18.62 -64.33 -0.41
N GLU A 18 17.99 -64.23 0.76
CA GLU A 18 17.78 -65.36 1.67
C GLU A 18 16.34 -65.89 1.52
N ASP A 19 16.20 -67.21 1.42
CA ASP A 19 14.91 -67.88 1.34
C ASP A 19 14.89 -69.09 2.27
N ALA A 20 13.72 -69.72 2.46
CA ALA A 20 13.60 -70.88 3.36
C ALA A 20 14.52 -72.07 2.98
N SER A 21 15.02 -72.12 1.74
CA SER A 21 15.93 -73.13 1.23
C SER A 21 17.41 -72.76 1.37
N SER A 22 17.77 -71.47 1.27
CA SER A 22 19.14 -70.97 1.44
C SER A 22 19.47 -70.59 2.89
N CYS A 23 18.45 -70.23 3.68
CA CYS A 23 18.59 -69.72 5.05
C CYS A 23 17.45 -70.15 5.98
N THR A 24 17.34 -71.45 6.21
CA THR A 24 16.22 -72.06 6.95
C THR A 24 16.13 -71.61 8.42
N VAL A 25 17.23 -71.14 9.03
CA VAL A 25 17.24 -70.73 10.44
C VAL A 25 16.51 -69.40 10.66
N ASP A 26 16.62 -68.45 9.73
CA ASP A 26 16.08 -67.10 9.88
C ASP A 26 14.87 -66.82 8.99
N CYS A 27 14.73 -67.56 7.87
CA CYS A 27 13.64 -67.41 6.92
C CYS A 27 12.48 -68.39 7.12
N SER A 28 12.62 -69.42 7.98
CA SER A 28 11.50 -70.32 8.28
C SER A 28 10.52 -69.68 9.26
N CYS A 29 9.23 -69.81 8.97
CA CYS A 29 8.16 -69.33 9.84
C CYS A 29 7.02 -70.35 9.91
N ASN A 30 6.25 -70.33 11.01
CA ASN A 30 5.04 -71.12 11.11
C ASN A 30 3.86 -70.32 10.58
N ASN A 31 2.92 -71.01 9.94
CA ASN A 31 1.74 -70.37 9.36
C ASN A 31 0.94 -69.62 10.44
N GLY A 32 0.74 -68.32 10.25
CA GLY A 32 0.11 -67.42 11.21
C GLY A 32 1.07 -66.66 12.15
N ASP A 33 2.37 -66.93 12.10
CA ASP A 33 3.38 -66.08 12.75
C ASP A 33 3.33 -64.67 12.17
N SER A 34 3.54 -63.65 13.01
CA SER A 34 3.58 -62.25 12.59
C SER A 34 4.84 -61.57 13.11
N ARG A 35 5.49 -60.77 12.26
CA ARG A 35 6.66 -59.96 12.60
C ARG A 35 6.57 -58.60 11.91
N PRO A 36 7.26 -57.56 12.40
CA PRO A 36 7.38 -56.30 11.67
C PRO A 36 8.02 -56.55 10.29
N CYS A 37 7.67 -55.74 9.31
CA CYS A 37 8.34 -55.76 8.01
C CYS A 37 9.86 -55.63 8.17
N SER A 38 10.61 -56.35 7.32
CA SER A 38 12.07 -56.51 7.43
C SER A 38 12.80 -55.17 7.57
N ALA A 39 13.86 -55.13 8.38
CA ALA A 39 14.72 -53.95 8.55
C ALA A 39 15.57 -53.62 7.31
N ASN A 40 15.63 -54.52 6.34
CA ASN A 40 16.27 -54.27 5.05
C ASN A 40 15.35 -53.55 4.06
N HIS A 41 14.05 -53.45 4.38
CA HIS A 41 13.17 -52.52 3.68
C HIS A 41 13.37 -51.12 4.23
N TYR A 42 13.52 -50.15 3.34
CA TYR A 42 13.54 -48.74 3.67
C TYR A 42 12.18 -48.10 3.37
N GLY A 43 12.03 -46.82 3.76
CA GLY A 43 10.81 -46.05 3.51
C GLY A 43 9.51 -46.72 3.93
N ARG A 44 8.55 -46.75 3.00
CA ARG A 44 7.21 -47.33 3.24
C ARG A 44 7.20 -48.84 3.38
N CYS A 45 8.20 -49.55 2.85
CA CYS A 45 8.25 -51.01 2.89
C CYS A 45 8.64 -51.54 4.27
N ALA A 46 9.25 -50.69 5.11
CA ALA A 46 9.58 -50.99 6.51
C ALA A 46 8.37 -50.93 7.44
N LEU A 47 7.25 -50.33 7.00
CA LEU A 47 6.09 -50.08 7.83
C LEU A 47 5.14 -51.28 7.87
N GLY A 48 4.63 -51.57 9.06
CA GLY A 48 3.62 -52.61 9.28
C GLY A 48 4.22 -53.96 9.67
N ASN A 49 3.38 -54.99 9.57
CA ASN A 49 3.74 -56.36 9.93
C ASN A 49 3.44 -57.30 8.76
N GLU A 50 4.34 -58.24 8.51
CA GLU A 50 4.09 -59.38 7.63
C GLU A 50 3.58 -60.58 8.45
N THR A 51 2.85 -61.44 7.76
CA THR A 51 2.34 -62.71 8.28
C THR A 51 2.89 -63.85 7.46
N CYS A 52 3.31 -64.91 8.12
CA CYS A 52 3.75 -66.12 7.46
C CYS A 52 2.55 -66.89 6.89
N ILE A 53 2.53 -67.10 5.58
CA ILE A 53 1.52 -67.90 4.88
C ILE A 53 2.24 -69.00 4.13
N ASN A 54 1.93 -70.27 4.45
CA ASN A 54 2.56 -71.45 3.83
C ASN A 54 4.10 -71.49 3.90
N GLY A 55 4.69 -70.90 4.93
CA GLY A 55 6.14 -70.89 5.13
C GLY A 55 6.88 -69.73 4.44
N GLU A 56 6.15 -68.81 3.81
CA GLU A 56 6.69 -67.58 3.21
C GLU A 56 6.07 -66.35 3.87
N TRP A 57 6.86 -65.30 4.06
CA TRP A 57 6.38 -64.04 4.61
C TRP A 57 5.61 -63.25 3.55
N SER A 58 4.44 -62.72 3.92
CA SER A 58 3.56 -61.96 3.04
C SER A 58 2.85 -60.85 3.80
N GLY A 59 2.63 -59.69 3.17
CA GLY A 59 1.82 -58.60 3.72
C GLY A 59 2.51 -57.25 3.88
N CYS A 60 3.84 -57.16 3.67
CA CYS A 60 4.52 -55.88 3.55
C CYS A 60 4.21 -55.19 2.21
N SER A 61 4.33 -53.86 2.19
CA SER A 61 4.22 -53.08 0.96
C SER A 61 5.32 -53.52 -0.01
N ALA A 62 4.93 -53.84 -1.25
CA ALA A 62 5.90 -54.04 -2.32
C ALA A 62 6.48 -52.70 -2.76
N PRO A 63 7.75 -52.66 -3.20
CA PRO A 63 8.32 -51.46 -3.80
C PRO A 63 7.54 -51.08 -5.05
N ILE A 64 7.29 -49.78 -5.21
CA ILE A 64 6.65 -49.19 -6.38
C ILE A 64 7.61 -48.19 -7.02
N THR A 65 7.24 -47.61 -8.16
CA THR A 65 8.05 -46.57 -8.78
C THR A 65 8.06 -45.32 -7.91
N GLU A 66 9.25 -44.76 -7.73
CA GLU A 66 9.51 -43.49 -7.05
C GLU A 66 8.63 -42.35 -7.58
N THR A 67 8.11 -41.60 -6.62
CA THR A 67 7.39 -40.34 -6.82
C THR A 67 7.99 -39.31 -5.88
N CYS A 68 8.18 -38.06 -6.31
CA CYS A 68 8.63 -36.99 -5.42
C CYS A 68 7.57 -36.71 -4.34
N ASN A 69 7.66 -37.36 -3.19
CA ASN A 69 6.65 -37.27 -2.13
C ASN A 69 7.23 -37.41 -0.73
N GLN A 70 8.56 -37.30 -0.60
CA GLN A 70 9.32 -37.48 0.65
C GLN A 70 9.25 -38.90 1.23
N VAL A 71 8.89 -39.87 0.40
CA VAL A 71 8.82 -41.28 0.76
C VAL A 71 9.68 -42.06 -0.21
N ASP A 72 10.56 -42.89 0.35
CA ASP A 72 11.24 -43.94 -0.39
C ASP A 72 10.20 -45.03 -0.74
N ASP A 73 9.74 -44.98 -1.99
CA ASP A 73 8.63 -45.72 -2.59
C ASP A 73 9.10 -47.02 -3.25
N ASP A 74 10.32 -47.03 -3.80
CA ASP A 74 11.01 -48.18 -4.37
C ASP A 74 11.84 -48.95 -3.35
N CYS A 75 11.95 -48.41 -2.13
CA CYS A 75 12.50 -49.03 -0.94
C CYS A 75 13.99 -49.37 -1.07
N ASP A 76 14.72 -48.63 -1.91
CA ASP A 76 16.16 -48.80 -2.15
C ASP A 76 17.06 -48.08 -1.13
N GLY A 77 16.45 -47.30 -0.24
CA GLY A 77 17.12 -46.55 0.82
C GLY A 77 17.44 -45.09 0.47
N ILE A 78 17.05 -44.62 -0.70
CA ILE A 78 17.19 -43.24 -1.13
C ILE A 78 15.80 -42.65 -1.32
N ILE A 79 15.50 -41.58 -0.59
CA ILE A 79 14.21 -40.89 -0.74
C ILE A 79 14.19 -40.11 -2.06
N ASP A 80 13.11 -40.26 -2.82
CA ASP A 80 12.80 -39.51 -4.04
C ASP A 80 13.90 -39.58 -5.12
N ASN A 81 14.56 -40.73 -5.29
CA ASN A 81 15.48 -41.05 -6.39
C ASN A 81 14.69 -41.31 -7.69
N VAL A 82 13.77 -40.42 -8.07
CA VAL A 82 12.86 -40.59 -9.22
C VAL A 82 13.63 -41.05 -10.47
N ASN A 83 13.15 -42.14 -11.08
CA ASN A 83 13.80 -42.84 -12.21
C ASN A 83 15.24 -43.33 -11.96
N GLY A 84 15.63 -43.55 -10.70
CA GLY A 84 16.99 -43.89 -10.28
C GLY A 84 17.98 -42.71 -10.41
N GLY A 85 17.49 -41.48 -10.40
CA GLY A 85 18.31 -40.27 -10.46
C GLY A 85 19.14 -40.08 -9.18
N ASP A 86 20.32 -39.50 -9.32
CA ASP A 86 21.28 -39.30 -8.23
C ASP A 86 21.52 -37.82 -7.86
N SER A 87 20.71 -36.91 -8.39
CA SER A 87 20.70 -35.47 -8.08
C SER A 87 19.30 -34.88 -8.25
N VAL A 88 19.07 -33.71 -7.65
CA VAL A 88 17.81 -32.94 -7.77
C VAL A 88 17.45 -32.69 -9.24
N GLU A 89 18.42 -32.35 -10.09
CA GLU A 89 18.17 -32.09 -11.51
C GLU A 89 17.86 -33.36 -12.30
N ALA A 90 18.44 -34.50 -11.90
CA ALA A 90 18.18 -35.78 -12.54
C ALA A 90 16.81 -36.36 -12.15
N THR A 91 16.39 -36.14 -10.91
CA THR A 91 15.10 -36.59 -10.38
C THR A 91 13.96 -35.59 -10.62
N GLN A 92 14.29 -34.33 -10.93
CA GLN A 92 13.36 -33.20 -10.95
C GLN A 92 12.61 -33.04 -9.63
N CYS A 93 13.25 -33.39 -8.51
CA CYS A 93 12.65 -33.39 -7.19
C CYS A 93 13.59 -32.75 -6.16
N ALA A 94 13.14 -31.69 -5.50
CA ALA A 94 13.95 -30.97 -4.51
C ALA A 94 14.20 -31.80 -3.25
N CYS A 95 13.29 -32.74 -2.92
CA CYS A 95 13.39 -33.60 -1.74
C CYS A 95 14.30 -34.82 -1.91
N TYR A 96 14.96 -34.97 -3.07
CA TYR A 96 15.92 -36.04 -3.30
C TYR A 96 16.90 -36.18 -2.13
N GLY A 97 17.04 -37.40 -1.61
CA GLY A 97 17.89 -37.70 -0.46
C GLY A 97 17.30 -37.29 0.89
N GLY A 98 16.02 -36.92 0.95
CA GLY A 98 15.33 -36.49 2.17
C GLY A 98 15.55 -35.02 2.53
N GLU A 99 15.87 -34.18 1.53
CA GLU A 99 15.95 -32.73 1.70
C GLU A 99 14.58 -32.14 2.04
N ARG A 100 14.57 -31.02 2.76
CA ARG A 100 13.33 -30.44 3.28
C ARG A 100 12.56 -29.74 2.15
N PRO A 101 11.26 -30.04 1.95
CA PRO A 101 10.45 -29.37 0.94
C PRO A 101 10.29 -27.88 1.24
N GLU A 102 10.16 -27.11 0.18
CA GLU A 102 9.70 -25.74 0.24
C GLU A 102 8.18 -25.70 0.48
N SER A 103 7.64 -24.48 0.69
CA SER A 103 6.20 -24.33 0.93
C SER A 103 5.37 -24.18 -0.36
N ARG A 104 6.03 -23.93 -1.49
CA ARG A 104 5.45 -23.67 -2.82
C ARG A 104 6.52 -23.87 -3.90
N GLU A 105 6.06 -24.05 -5.12
CA GLU A 105 6.88 -24.11 -6.33
C GLU A 105 7.63 -22.83 -6.66
N THR A 106 8.85 -23.01 -7.20
CA THR A 106 9.68 -21.92 -7.74
C THR A 106 9.65 -21.85 -9.27
N PHE A 107 8.87 -22.72 -9.93
CA PHE A 107 8.64 -22.76 -11.38
C PHE A 107 9.92 -22.94 -12.18
N ASP A 108 10.79 -23.85 -11.73
CA ASP A 108 12.11 -24.13 -12.28
C ASP A 108 12.22 -25.53 -12.93
N GLY A 109 11.09 -26.24 -13.07
CA GLY A 109 11.04 -27.58 -13.62
C GLY A 109 11.40 -28.67 -12.62
N ILE A 110 11.41 -28.33 -11.33
CA ILE A 110 11.65 -29.20 -10.18
C ILE A 110 10.42 -29.13 -9.28
N ASP A 111 9.97 -30.26 -8.75
CA ASP A 111 8.97 -30.31 -7.68
C ASP A 111 9.63 -29.88 -6.35
N ASN A 112 9.35 -28.64 -5.94
CA ASN A 112 10.00 -27.98 -4.81
C ASN A 112 9.28 -28.24 -3.48
N ASP A 113 7.95 -28.39 -3.50
CA ASP A 113 7.16 -28.70 -2.33
C ASP A 113 6.90 -30.20 -2.12
N CYS A 114 7.34 -31.01 -3.08
CA CYS A 114 7.40 -32.47 -3.06
C CYS A 114 6.01 -33.07 -2.85
N ASN A 115 5.05 -32.57 -3.62
CA ASN A 115 3.67 -33.04 -3.63
C ASN A 115 3.39 -34.07 -4.74
N GLY A 116 4.37 -34.31 -5.63
CA GLY A 116 4.31 -35.26 -6.73
C GLY A 116 3.98 -34.63 -8.09
N GLU A 117 3.76 -33.32 -8.13
CA GLU A 117 3.49 -32.55 -9.35
C GLU A 117 4.57 -31.47 -9.53
N VAL A 118 5.23 -31.47 -10.69
CA VAL A 118 6.25 -30.46 -11.02
C VAL A 118 5.56 -29.15 -11.43
N ASP A 119 6.02 -28.03 -10.87
CA ASP A 119 5.58 -26.66 -11.20
C ASP A 119 4.04 -26.45 -11.10
N ASP A 120 3.39 -27.02 -10.09
CA ASP A 120 1.96 -26.84 -9.84
C ASP A 120 1.60 -25.47 -9.23
N GLY A 121 0.30 -25.18 -9.11
CA GLY A 121 -0.16 -23.92 -8.50
C GLY A 121 0.03 -22.66 -9.36
N CYS A 122 0.35 -22.80 -10.65
CA CYS A 122 0.43 -21.69 -11.60
C CYS A 122 -0.89 -20.89 -11.66
N VAL A 123 -0.79 -19.56 -11.64
CA VAL A 123 -1.97 -18.68 -11.78
C VAL A 123 -2.34 -18.40 -13.24
N CYS A 124 -1.45 -18.75 -14.18
CA CYS A 124 -1.61 -18.56 -15.62
C CYS A 124 -0.71 -19.53 -16.38
N GLU A 125 -1.03 -19.80 -17.66
CA GLU A 125 -0.21 -20.64 -18.53
C GLU A 125 0.96 -19.85 -19.15
N GLU A 126 2.14 -20.46 -19.32
CA GLU A 126 3.31 -19.76 -19.87
C GLU A 126 3.04 -19.15 -21.26
N GLY A 127 3.26 -17.85 -21.40
CA GLY A 127 2.98 -17.11 -22.63
C GLY A 127 1.50 -16.75 -22.85
N GLU A 128 0.60 -17.14 -21.94
CA GLU A 128 -0.78 -16.66 -21.93
C GLU A 128 -0.81 -15.13 -21.83
N THR A 129 -1.80 -14.52 -22.47
CA THR A 129 -1.98 -13.06 -22.46
C THR A 129 -3.37 -12.69 -21.99
N GLU A 130 -3.46 -11.69 -21.13
CA GLU A 130 -4.72 -11.16 -20.61
C GLU A 130 -4.76 -9.63 -20.74
N GLU A 131 -5.95 -9.07 -20.94
CA GLU A 131 -6.17 -7.63 -20.85
C GLU A 131 -6.00 -7.13 -19.41
N CYS A 132 -5.49 -5.93 -19.25
CA CYS A 132 -5.27 -5.30 -17.94
C CYS A 132 -5.42 -3.78 -18.03
N GLY A 133 -5.65 -3.13 -16.90
CA GLY A 133 -5.93 -1.69 -16.86
C GLY A 133 -7.42 -1.36 -17.08
N SER A 134 -7.73 -0.07 -17.18
CA SER A 134 -9.10 0.43 -17.37
C SER A 134 -9.33 0.82 -18.84
N ASN A 135 -10.57 0.68 -19.29
CA ASN A 135 -11.06 1.17 -20.57
C ASN A 135 -12.07 2.33 -20.40
N ILE A 136 -12.04 2.98 -19.24
CA ILE A 136 -12.90 4.10 -18.86
C ILE A 136 -12.16 5.41 -19.17
N GLY A 137 -12.90 6.41 -19.67
CA GLY A 137 -12.35 7.74 -19.94
C GLY A 137 -11.24 7.73 -20.98
N GLU A 138 -10.14 8.41 -20.65
CA GLU A 138 -8.93 8.47 -21.47
C GLU A 138 -7.98 7.27 -21.23
N CYS A 139 -8.27 6.41 -20.25
CA CYS A 139 -7.48 5.20 -20.01
C CYS A 139 -7.61 4.22 -21.18
N GLN A 140 -6.48 3.56 -21.48
CA GLN A 140 -6.43 2.49 -22.45
C GLN A 140 -5.98 1.20 -21.76
N PRO A 141 -6.71 0.09 -21.96
CA PRO A 141 -6.27 -1.19 -21.44
C PRO A 141 -4.99 -1.61 -22.16
N GLY A 142 -4.10 -2.24 -21.40
CA GLY A 142 -2.92 -2.91 -21.90
C GLY A 142 -3.11 -4.42 -21.96
N THR A 143 -2.01 -5.11 -22.19
CA THR A 143 -1.93 -6.57 -22.14
C THR A 143 -0.81 -6.97 -21.19
N ARG A 144 -1.07 -7.96 -20.33
CA ARG A 144 -0.05 -8.61 -19.50
C ARG A 144 0.17 -10.02 -20.03
N THR A 145 1.42 -10.46 -19.97
CA THR A 145 1.83 -11.81 -20.39
C THR A 145 2.24 -12.60 -19.16
N CYS A 146 1.84 -13.86 -19.11
CA CYS A 146 2.28 -14.79 -18.09
C CYS A 146 3.73 -15.20 -18.37
N THR A 147 4.59 -15.07 -17.38
CA THR A 147 5.98 -15.51 -17.45
C THR A 147 6.38 -16.09 -16.10
N ASN A 148 6.95 -17.29 -16.09
CA ASN A 148 7.27 -18.05 -14.88
C ASN A 148 6.04 -18.18 -13.98
N CYS A 149 4.91 -18.57 -14.57
CA CYS A 149 3.62 -18.75 -13.88
C CYS A 149 3.12 -17.55 -13.07
N GLN A 150 3.55 -16.34 -13.43
CA GLN A 150 3.07 -15.08 -12.88
C GLN A 150 2.72 -14.09 -13.97
N TRP A 151 1.65 -13.32 -13.75
CA TRP A 151 1.32 -12.21 -14.62
C TRP A 151 2.39 -11.11 -14.53
N GLY A 152 3.02 -10.83 -15.66
CA GLY A 152 3.93 -9.70 -15.79
C GLY A 152 3.23 -8.35 -15.66
N GLY A 153 4.02 -7.28 -15.79
CA GLY A 153 3.49 -5.92 -15.84
C GLY A 153 2.54 -5.71 -17.01
N CYS A 154 1.52 -4.87 -16.80
CA CYS A 154 0.59 -4.47 -17.86
C CYS A 154 1.30 -3.59 -18.89
N GLN A 155 1.49 -4.08 -20.11
CA GLN A 155 2.16 -3.35 -21.18
C GLN A 155 1.15 -2.66 -22.10
N GLY A 156 1.49 -1.46 -22.57
CA GLY A 156 0.62 -0.69 -23.47
C GLY A 156 -0.59 -0.04 -22.79
N THR A 157 -0.70 -0.11 -21.47
CA THR A 157 -1.75 0.62 -20.76
C THR A 157 -1.44 2.11 -20.69
N VAL A 158 -2.47 2.91 -20.88
CA VAL A 158 -2.50 4.31 -20.48
C VAL A 158 -3.29 4.34 -19.17
N GLY A 159 -2.57 4.57 -18.07
CA GLY A 159 -3.16 4.62 -16.73
C GLY A 159 -3.83 5.97 -16.44
N PRO A 160 -4.49 6.10 -15.29
CA PRO A 160 -5.14 7.34 -14.88
C PRO A 160 -4.11 8.43 -14.61
N PHE A 161 -4.43 9.67 -15.00
CA PHE A 161 -3.67 10.88 -14.71
C PHE A 161 -4.43 11.76 -13.70
N ASP A 162 -3.82 12.86 -13.27
CA ASP A 162 -4.56 13.86 -12.51
C ASP A 162 -5.64 14.49 -13.41
N GLU A 163 -6.87 14.59 -12.91
CA GLU A 163 -8.02 15.16 -13.63
C GLU A 163 -7.77 16.62 -14.04
N VAL A 164 -8.02 16.97 -15.30
CA VAL A 164 -7.82 18.34 -15.82
C VAL A 164 -9.17 19.01 -16.08
N CYS A 165 -9.51 19.99 -15.25
CA CYS A 165 -10.80 20.67 -15.35
C CYS A 165 -11.01 21.43 -16.68
N GLY A 166 -12.21 21.27 -17.24
CA GLY A 166 -12.72 22.05 -18.37
C GLY A 166 -12.21 21.57 -19.73
N ASN A 167 -11.57 20.39 -19.78
CA ASN A 167 -11.18 19.75 -21.03
C ASN A 167 -12.29 18.82 -21.58
N GLY A 168 -13.31 18.51 -20.77
CA GLY A 168 -14.44 17.65 -21.15
C GLY A 168 -14.04 16.18 -21.29
N LYS A 169 -13.00 15.74 -20.58
CA LYS A 169 -12.48 14.38 -20.56
C LYS A 169 -12.44 13.83 -19.14
N ASP A 170 -12.32 12.52 -19.05
CA ASP A 170 -12.13 11.75 -17.82
C ASP A 170 -10.67 11.28 -17.83
N ASP A 171 -9.78 12.11 -17.29
CA ASP A 171 -8.34 11.89 -17.34
C ASP A 171 -7.87 10.92 -16.23
N ASP A 172 -8.60 10.85 -15.12
CA ASP A 172 -8.33 9.95 -13.98
C ASP A 172 -9.09 8.61 -14.03
N CYS A 173 -9.95 8.45 -15.04
CA CYS A 173 -10.64 7.22 -15.39
C CYS A 173 -11.57 6.69 -14.29
N ASP A 174 -12.15 7.58 -13.48
CA ASP A 174 -13.11 7.24 -12.43
C ASP A 174 -14.56 7.10 -12.96
N GLY A 175 -14.79 7.47 -14.22
CA GLY A 175 -16.07 7.40 -14.92
C GLY A 175 -16.90 8.67 -14.86
N GLN A 176 -16.35 9.76 -14.33
CA GLN A 176 -16.94 11.09 -14.34
C GLN A 176 -16.11 12.01 -15.26
N THR A 177 -16.49 13.27 -15.40
CA THR A 177 -15.83 14.21 -16.31
C THR A 177 -15.82 15.58 -15.65
N ASP A 178 -14.65 16.20 -15.53
CA ASP A 178 -14.44 17.53 -14.95
C ASP A 178 -14.95 17.64 -13.48
N GLU A 179 -14.47 16.76 -12.58
CA GLU A 179 -14.90 16.66 -11.17
C GLU A 179 -14.55 17.90 -10.34
N ALA A 180 -15.10 18.03 -9.13
CA ALA A 180 -14.79 19.18 -8.28
C ALA A 180 -13.35 19.20 -7.70
N ASP A 181 -12.58 18.10 -7.79
CA ASP A 181 -11.22 17.98 -7.23
C ASP A 181 -10.11 18.06 -8.30
N CYS A 182 -10.45 18.45 -9.53
CA CYS A 182 -9.50 18.51 -10.65
C CYS A 182 -8.56 19.72 -10.61
N LEU A 183 -7.42 19.61 -11.30
CA LEU A 183 -6.43 20.68 -11.43
C LEU A 183 -6.76 21.54 -12.66
N LEU A 184 -7.18 22.78 -12.46
CA LEU A 184 -7.28 23.75 -13.56
C LEU A 184 -5.88 24.15 -14.08
N GLU A 185 -5.68 24.08 -15.40
CA GLU A 185 -4.65 24.86 -16.12
C GLU A 185 -4.96 26.38 -16.16
N THR A 186 -5.71 26.92 -15.20
CA THR A 186 -6.05 28.35 -15.20
C THR A 186 -4.99 29.14 -14.45
N ASN A 187 -4.15 29.85 -15.21
CA ASN A 187 -3.29 30.91 -14.72
C ASN A 187 -4.10 32.17 -14.30
N GLU A 188 -5.39 32.02 -13.96
CA GLU A 188 -6.26 33.12 -13.57
C GLU A 188 -6.07 33.45 -12.08
N THR A 189 -5.49 34.64 -11.84
CA THR A 189 -5.42 35.24 -10.51
C THR A 189 -6.76 35.81 -10.12
N CYS A 190 -7.32 35.36 -8.99
CA CYS A 190 -8.55 35.95 -8.47
C CYS A 190 -8.30 37.32 -7.86
N ALA A 191 -9.07 38.31 -8.32
CA ALA A 191 -9.12 39.63 -7.71
C ALA A 191 -9.94 39.59 -6.40
N TYR A 192 -9.72 40.59 -5.55
CA TYR A 192 -10.23 40.73 -4.18
C TYR A 192 -11.66 40.15 -3.98
N GLY A 193 -11.81 39.09 -3.19
CA GLY A 193 -13.13 38.46 -2.97
C GLY A 193 -13.09 36.98 -2.57
N ALA A 194 -14.25 36.32 -2.67
CA ALA A 194 -14.39 34.89 -2.42
C ALA A 194 -13.71 34.07 -3.52
N ILE A 195 -13.03 33.01 -3.11
CA ILE A 195 -12.41 32.02 -4.00
C ILE A 195 -13.54 31.11 -4.50
N PRO A 196 -13.77 30.98 -5.83
CA PRO A 196 -14.78 30.08 -6.36
C PRO A 196 -14.45 28.63 -5.99
N SER A 197 -15.46 27.76 -5.99
CA SER A 197 -15.26 26.32 -5.73
C SER A 197 -14.32 25.65 -6.74
N THR A 198 -14.13 26.28 -7.89
CA THR A 198 -13.19 25.87 -8.94
C THR A 198 -11.74 26.23 -8.59
N GLY A 199 -11.48 26.95 -7.50
CA GLY A 199 -10.15 27.40 -7.10
C GLY A 199 -9.57 28.52 -7.97
N CYS A 200 -8.60 29.26 -7.42
CA CYS A 200 -7.90 30.33 -8.12
C CYS A 200 -6.59 30.72 -7.43
N LYS A 201 -5.69 31.41 -8.15
CA LYS A 201 -4.40 31.87 -7.61
C LYS A 201 -4.55 33.14 -6.77
N CYS A 202 -4.18 33.08 -5.49
CA CYS A 202 -4.11 34.23 -4.59
C CYS A 202 -2.66 34.47 -4.17
N GLY A 203 -2.04 35.53 -4.72
CA GLY A 203 -0.61 35.78 -4.51
C GLY A 203 0.25 34.75 -5.24
N ALA A 204 1.05 33.97 -4.50
CA ALA A 204 1.95 32.96 -5.06
C ALA A 204 1.34 31.55 -5.11
N SER A 205 0.24 31.30 -4.41
CA SER A 205 -0.34 29.96 -4.21
C SER A 205 -1.77 29.86 -4.76
N THR A 206 -2.18 28.65 -5.12
CA THR A 206 -3.55 28.33 -5.56
C THR A 206 -4.33 27.77 -4.38
N TYR A 207 -5.58 28.19 -4.24
CA TYR A 207 -6.48 27.76 -3.16
C TYR A 207 -7.84 27.36 -3.76
N ALA A 208 -8.44 26.29 -3.26
CA ALA A 208 -9.73 25.76 -3.73
C ALA A 208 -10.97 26.34 -2.99
N SER A 209 -10.76 27.03 -1.87
CA SER A 209 -11.83 27.68 -1.10
C SER A 209 -11.26 28.82 -0.24
N GLY A 210 -12.10 29.70 0.32
CA GLY A 210 -11.71 30.83 1.17
C GLY A 210 -11.88 32.20 0.50
N TYR A 211 -11.08 33.19 0.90
CA TYR A 211 -11.10 34.55 0.35
C TYR A 211 -9.70 35.02 -0.02
N CYS A 212 -9.55 35.68 -1.17
CA CYS A 212 -8.32 36.36 -1.56
C CYS A 212 -8.45 37.86 -1.32
N CYS A 213 -7.68 38.41 -0.39
CA CYS A 213 -7.76 39.81 0.03
C CYS A 213 -6.55 40.58 -0.48
N GLY A 214 -6.53 40.86 -1.79
CA GLY A 214 -5.45 41.63 -2.41
C GLY A 214 -4.13 40.87 -2.49
N GLY A 215 -4.20 39.57 -2.77
CA GLY A 215 -3.03 38.67 -2.87
C GLY A 215 -2.66 37.95 -1.57
N VAL A 216 -3.41 38.15 -0.49
CA VAL A 216 -3.26 37.43 0.78
C VAL A 216 -4.48 36.54 1.01
N TYR A 217 -4.25 35.27 1.30
CA TYR A 217 -5.30 34.30 1.63
C TYR A 217 -5.90 34.55 3.01
N SER A 218 -7.23 34.42 3.11
CA SER A 218 -7.99 34.52 4.36
C SER A 218 -9.09 33.46 4.41
N MET A 219 -9.26 32.86 5.58
CA MET A 219 -10.39 31.96 5.88
C MET A 219 -11.68 32.73 6.22
N GLU A 220 -11.57 34.02 6.55
CA GLU A 220 -12.70 34.92 6.82
C GLU A 220 -12.92 35.92 5.67
N PRO A 221 -14.15 36.46 5.49
CA PRO A 221 -14.42 37.48 4.48
C PRO A 221 -13.48 38.67 4.62
N CYS A 222 -13.01 39.20 3.49
CA CYS A 222 -12.03 40.26 3.51
C CYS A 222 -12.53 41.49 4.29
N PRO A 223 -11.72 42.06 5.20
CA PRO A 223 -12.15 43.16 6.04
C PRO A 223 -12.57 44.34 5.16
N GLY A 224 -13.86 44.65 5.18
CA GLY A 224 -14.40 45.84 4.53
C GLY A 224 -13.90 47.10 5.24
N PHE A 225 -13.91 48.23 4.53
CA PHE A 225 -13.57 49.51 5.15
C PHE A 225 -14.52 49.77 6.34
N PRO A 226 -14.02 50.00 7.56
CA PRO A 226 -14.86 50.19 8.73
C PRO A 226 -15.61 51.53 8.63
N TRP A 227 -16.87 51.48 8.20
CA TRP A 227 -17.74 52.65 8.02
C TRP A 227 -17.86 53.53 9.27
N TRP A 228 -17.73 52.94 10.46
CA TRP A 228 -17.74 53.68 11.73
C TRP A 228 -16.57 54.67 11.86
N ILE A 229 -15.42 54.44 11.21
CA ILE A 229 -14.30 55.38 11.20
C ILE A 229 -14.68 56.68 10.48
N ILE A 230 -15.42 56.59 9.37
CA ILE A 230 -15.94 57.77 8.65
C ILE A 230 -16.89 58.56 9.55
N VAL A 231 -17.75 57.86 10.29
CA VAL A 231 -18.68 58.49 11.23
C VAL A 231 -17.93 59.19 12.37
N VAL A 232 -16.92 58.55 12.97
CA VAL A 232 -16.11 59.14 14.04
C VAL A 232 -15.33 60.36 13.57
N ILE A 233 -14.70 60.29 12.39
CA ILE A 233 -13.99 61.43 11.79
C ILE A 233 -14.97 62.56 11.51
N GLY A 234 -16.15 62.26 10.95
CA GLY A 234 -17.20 63.23 10.69
C GLY A 234 -17.67 63.95 11.97
N VAL A 235 -17.92 63.21 13.05
CA VAL A 235 -18.31 63.77 14.34
C VAL A 235 -17.19 64.62 14.95
N ALA A 236 -15.93 64.17 14.87
CA ALA A 236 -14.79 64.92 15.38
C ALA A 236 -14.59 66.25 14.63
N VAL A 237 -14.71 66.25 13.30
CA VAL A 237 -14.62 67.47 12.48
C VAL A 237 -15.74 68.44 12.82
N LEU A 238 -16.97 67.95 13.00
CA LEU A 238 -18.10 68.79 13.44
C LEU A 238 -17.87 69.37 14.85
N ALA A 239 -17.37 68.58 15.80
CA ALA A 239 -17.09 69.04 17.15
C ALA A 239 -15.99 70.12 17.17
N VAL A 240 -14.90 69.92 16.42
CA VAL A 240 -13.84 70.94 16.25
C VAL A 240 -14.39 72.19 15.60
N GLY A 241 -15.24 72.07 14.58
CA GLY A 241 -15.92 73.20 13.94
C GLY A 241 -16.80 73.99 14.91
N VAL A 242 -17.55 73.31 15.77
CA VAL A 242 -18.40 73.93 16.81
C VAL A 242 -17.54 74.65 17.86
N VAL A 243 -16.47 74.01 18.36
CA VAL A 243 -15.54 74.64 19.32
C VAL A 243 -14.89 75.88 18.71
N PHE A 244 -14.41 75.78 17.46
CA PHE A 244 -13.83 76.91 16.76
C PHE A 244 -14.85 78.05 16.58
N TRP A 245 -16.10 77.75 16.24
CA TRP A 245 -17.18 78.73 16.16
C TRP A 245 -17.44 79.43 17.50
N PHE A 246 -17.49 78.68 18.60
CA PHE A 246 -17.62 79.25 19.95
C PHE A 246 -16.43 80.12 20.34
N MET A 247 -15.20 79.70 20.01
CA MET A 247 -13.99 80.49 20.26
C MET A 247 -13.98 81.81 19.47
N GLN A 248 -14.40 81.77 18.20
CA GLN A 248 -14.57 82.98 17.38
C GLN A 248 -15.63 83.92 17.99
N LYS A 249 -16.77 83.38 18.42
CA LYS A 249 -17.83 84.16 19.08
C LYS A 249 -17.35 84.82 20.38
N LYS A 250 -16.56 84.11 21.19
CA LYS A 250 -15.98 84.64 22.44
C LYS A 250 -14.99 85.76 22.16
N LYS A 251 -14.10 85.60 21.16
CA LYS A 251 -13.13 86.62 20.76
C LYS A 251 -13.79 87.90 20.25
N VAL A 252 -14.92 87.78 19.53
CA VAL A 252 -15.73 88.94 19.12
C VAL A 252 -16.32 89.68 20.33
N GLN A 253 -16.76 88.97 21.37
CA GLN A 253 -17.23 89.61 22.61
C GLN A 253 -16.10 90.27 23.41
N GLU A 254 -14.95 89.61 23.57
CA GLU A 254 -13.78 90.17 24.27
C GLU A 254 -13.28 91.45 23.59
N ASN A 255 -13.18 91.48 22.26
CA ASN A 255 -12.81 92.70 21.52
C ASN A 255 -13.84 93.84 21.71
N SER A 256 -15.13 93.52 21.85
CA SER A 256 -16.17 94.52 22.15
C SER A 256 -16.03 95.12 23.56
N TRP A 257 -15.54 94.35 24.54
CA TRP A 257 -15.30 94.83 25.90
C TRP A 257 -14.03 95.70 25.98
N GLU A 258 -12.96 95.35 25.26
CA GLU A 258 -11.74 96.16 25.20
C GLU A 258 -11.96 97.53 24.56
N GLU A 259 -12.84 97.63 23.54
CA GLU A 259 -13.24 98.93 22.98
C GLU A 259 -14.02 99.78 24.00
N LEU A 260 -14.83 99.16 24.86
CA LEU A 260 -15.54 99.86 25.92
C LEU A 260 -14.60 100.34 27.04
N GLU A 261 -13.62 99.54 27.46
CA GLU A 261 -12.61 99.95 28.46
C GLU A 261 -11.70 101.08 27.97
N LYS A 262 -11.28 101.07 26.69
CA LYS A 262 -10.51 102.18 26.11
C LYS A 262 -11.30 103.48 26.02
N LYS A 263 -12.63 103.40 25.92
CA LYS A 263 -13.51 104.58 25.90
C LYS A 263 -13.75 105.16 27.30
N TYR A 264 -13.51 104.38 28.35
CA TYR A 264 -13.77 104.76 29.74
C TYR A 264 -12.58 104.38 30.64
N THR A 265 -11.47 105.11 30.52
CA THR A 265 -10.35 105.00 31.48
C THR A 265 -10.64 105.78 32.79
N PRO A 266 -10.25 105.26 33.98
CA PRO A 266 -10.64 105.83 35.28
C PRO A 266 -10.08 107.24 35.60
N SER A 267 -9.25 107.81 34.73
CA SER A 267 -8.63 109.13 34.94
C SER A 267 -9.53 110.31 34.57
N GLU A 268 -10.69 110.09 33.94
CA GLU A 268 -11.65 111.16 33.62
C GLU A 268 -12.89 111.17 34.53
N MET A 269 -12.99 110.25 35.50
CA MET A 269 -14.18 110.10 36.34
C MET A 269 -14.06 110.64 37.77
N LEU A 270 -13.03 111.43 38.10
CA LEU A 270 -12.91 112.11 39.40
C LEU A 270 -12.32 113.54 39.32
N VAL A 271 -12.51 114.25 38.21
CA VAL A 271 -12.53 115.74 38.20
C VAL A 271 -13.94 116.27 38.52
N PHE A 272 -14.92 115.37 38.69
CA PHE A 272 -16.33 115.70 38.92
C PHE A 272 -16.76 115.84 40.40
N LEU A 273 -15.83 115.79 41.37
CA LEU A 273 -16.14 115.87 42.81
C LEU A 273 -15.46 117.03 43.56
N GLU A 274 -15.12 118.13 42.89
CA GLU A 274 -14.80 119.41 43.57
C GLU A 274 -15.72 120.58 43.17
N THR A 275 -16.86 120.31 42.52
CA THR A 275 -17.94 121.30 42.35
C THR A 275 -19.32 120.72 42.68
N LEU A 276 -19.47 120.24 43.92
CA LEU A 276 -20.73 120.19 44.66
C LEU A 276 -20.47 120.60 46.11
#